data_AF-A0A920EPB0-F1
#
_entry.id   AF-A0A920EPB0-F1
#
_cell.length_a   1.000
_cell.length_b   1.000
_cell.length_c   1.000
_cell.angle_alpha   90.00
_cell.angle_beta   90.00
_cell.angle_gamma   90.00
#
_symmetry.space_group_name_H-M   'P 1'
#
loop_
_entity.id
_entity.type
_entity.pdbx_description
1 polymer ?
#
loop_
_entity_poly.entity_id
_entity_poly.type
_entity_poly.pdbx_seq_one_letter_code
_entity_poly.pdbx_strand_id
1 'polypeptide(L)' 'MAGEDFSEMLTKCPGAFIFLGNGQSASWHNPSYDFNNEALPFGCSWFANLAEQRLPLN' A
#
# COMPACT_ATOMS: atom_id res chain seq x y z
N MET A 1 14.72 -5.81 2.22
CA MET A 1 13.28 -5.81 2.51
C MET A 1 13.02 -6.61 3.77
N ALA A 2 12.02 -6.22 4.56
CA ALA A 2 11.49 -7.03 5.65
C ALA A 2 10.52 -8.10 5.10
N GLY A 3 10.28 -9.17 5.85
CA GLY A 3 9.26 -10.17 5.52
C GLY A 3 7.86 -9.65 5.84
N GLU A 4 6.88 -10.03 5.03
CA GLU A 4 5.48 -9.64 5.19
C GLU A 4 4.58 -10.82 4.69
N ASP A 5 3.47 -11.06 5.38
CA ASP A 5 2.63 -12.25 5.23
C ASP A 5 1.62 -12.20 4.07
N PHE A 6 1.44 -11.07 3.39
CA PHE A 6 0.79 -10.96 2.08
C PHE A 6 1.43 -11.87 1.03
N SER A 7 2.72 -12.20 1.18
CA SER A 7 3.38 -13.23 0.35
C SER A 7 2.65 -14.58 0.39
N GLU A 8 2.00 -14.94 1.51
CA GLU A 8 1.18 -16.14 1.62
C GLU A 8 -0.10 -16.02 0.79
N MET A 9 -0.70 -14.82 0.70
CA MET A 9 -1.86 -14.57 -0.17
C MET A 9 -1.49 -14.75 -1.65
N LEU A 10 -0.29 -14.33 -2.04
CA LEU A 10 0.21 -14.48 -3.41
C LEU A 10 0.41 -15.95 -3.82
N THR A 11 0.44 -16.89 -2.87
CA THR A 11 0.41 -18.33 -3.18
C THR A 11 -0.97 -18.83 -3.58
N LYS A 12 -2.03 -18.08 -3.26
CA LYS A 12 -3.44 -18.50 -3.45
C LYS A 12 -4.08 -17.87 -4.67
N CYS A 13 -3.70 -16.64 -5.01
CA CYS A 13 -4.20 -15.96 -6.20
C CYS A 13 -3.17 -14.95 -6.74
N PRO A 14 -3.28 -14.56 -8.01
CA PRO A 14 -2.49 -13.46 -8.55
C PRO A 14 -2.76 -12.18 -7.77
N GLY A 15 -1.69 -11.50 -7.37
CA GLY A 15 -1.78 -10.23 -6.65
C GLY A 15 -0.50 -9.40 -6.81
N ALA A 16 -0.52 -8.19 -6.28
CA ALA A 16 0.62 -7.28 -6.29
C ALA A 16 0.68 -6.52 -4.96
N PHE A 17 1.89 -6.39 -4.42
CA PHE A 17 2.19 -5.54 -3.26
C PHE A 17 2.95 -4.30 -3.75
N ILE A 18 2.57 -3.12 -3.26
CA ILE A 18 3.20 -1.85 -3.63
C ILE A 18 3.61 -1.08 -2.39
N PHE A 19 4.67 -0.28 -2.52
CA PHE A 19 5.05 0.69 -1.50
C PHE A 19 4.42 2.05 -1.81
N LEU A 20 3.74 2.62 -0.82
CA LEU A 20 3.32 4.02 -0.83
C LEU A 20 4.44 4.87 -0.20
N GLY A 21 4.83 5.94 -0.89
CA GLY A 21 5.82 6.88 -0.35
C GLY A 21 5.29 7.59 0.89
N ASN A 22 6.12 7.69 1.94
CA ASN A 22 5.80 8.37 3.21
C ASN A 22 6.58 9.69 3.40
N GLY A 23 7.31 10.17 2.39
CA GLY A 23 8.17 11.35 2.52
C GLY A 23 9.41 11.12 3.40
N GLN A 24 9.99 12.20 3.92
CA GLN A 24 11.13 12.14 4.83
C GLN A 24 10.68 11.73 6.24
N SER A 25 11.11 10.54 6.68
CA SER A 25 10.84 10.00 8.00
C SER A 25 11.91 8.97 8.37
N ALA A 26 11.98 8.56 9.64
CA ALA A 26 12.77 7.41 10.03
C ALA A 26 12.24 6.11 9.37
N SER A 27 13.00 5.02 9.41
CA SER A 27 12.53 3.73 8.92
C SER A 27 11.49 3.09 9.84
N TRP A 28 10.77 2.08 9.35
CA TRP A 28 9.84 1.29 10.14
C TRP A 28 10.50 0.73 11.41
N HIS A 29 9.72 0.57 12.47
CA HIS A 29 10.16 0.15 13.81
C HIS A 29 11.06 1.14 14.57
N ASN A 30 11.34 2.32 14.01
CA ASN A 30 12.04 3.38 14.74
C ASN A 30 11.05 4.23 15.57
N PRO A 31 11.32 4.56 16.85
CA PRO A 31 10.45 5.42 17.66
C PRO A 31 10.25 6.84 17.11
N SER A 32 11.17 7.32 16.27
CA SER A 32 11.09 8.61 15.58
C SER A 32 10.43 8.49 14.21
N TYR A 33 9.77 7.37 13.89
CA TYR A 33 8.96 7.25 12.69
C TYR A 33 7.77 8.21 12.77
N ASP A 34 7.69 9.08 11.77
CA ASP A 34 6.57 9.99 11.54
C ASP A 34 5.80 9.57 10.28
N PHE A 35 4.49 9.45 10.39
CA PHE A 35 3.62 9.08 9.28
C PHE A 35 3.15 10.34 8.56
N ASN A 36 3.40 10.41 7.25
CA ASN A 36 2.97 11.55 6.46
C ASN A 36 1.49 11.44 6.09
N ASN A 37 0.65 12.20 6.78
CA ASN A 37 -0.80 12.26 6.49
C ASN A 37 -1.12 12.74 5.07
N GLU A 38 -0.25 13.51 4.43
CA GLU A 38 -0.42 13.93 3.04
C GLU A 38 -0.35 12.74 2.06
N ALA A 39 0.20 11.59 2.47
CA ALA A 39 0.25 10.38 1.65
C ALA A 39 -1.11 9.67 1.50
N LEU A 40 -2.03 9.87 2.47
CA LEU A 40 -3.33 9.19 2.51
C LEU A 40 -4.16 9.32 1.22
N PRO A 41 -4.41 10.52 0.67
CA PRO A 41 -5.21 10.65 -0.55
C PRO A 41 -4.61 9.90 -1.74
N PHE A 42 -3.29 9.76 -1.82
CA PHE A 42 -2.63 9.02 -2.91
C PHE A 42 -2.87 7.52 -2.79
N GLY A 43 -2.71 6.94 -1.60
CA GLY A 43 -3.01 5.53 -1.37
C GLY A 43 -4.48 5.20 -1.59
N CYS A 44 -5.38 6.01 -1.01
CA CYS A 44 -6.83 5.81 -1.14
C CYS A 44 -7.29 5.92 -2.60
N SER A 45 -6.89 6.97 -3.31
CA SER A 45 -7.29 7.15 -4.71
C SER A 45 -6.71 6.07 -5.60
N TRP A 46 -5.50 5.57 -5.35
CA TRP A 46 -4.92 4.48 -6.14
C TRP A 46 -5.78 3.21 -6.07
N PHE A 47 -6.16 2.77 -4.86
CA PHE A 47 -7.00 1.58 -4.70
C PHE A 47 -8.44 1.79 -5.18
N ALA A 48 -9.03 2.97 -4.96
CA ALA A 48 -10.37 3.29 -5.46
C ALA A 48 -10.42 3.24 -6.99
N ASN A 49 -9.49 3.94 -7.66
CA ASN A 49 -9.39 3.93 -9.11
C ASN A 49 -9.10 2.51 -9.66
N LEU A 50 -8.24 1.73 -8.98
CA LEU A 50 -7.97 0.36 -9.38
C LEU A 50 -9.25 -0.49 -9.35
N ALA A 51 -10.02 -0.39 -8.27
CA ALA A 51 -11.28 -1.12 -8.12
C ALA A 51 -12.29 -0.69 -9.20
N GLU A 52 -12.51 0.61 -9.38
CA GLU A 52 -13.42 1.16 -10.39
C GLU A 52 -13.06 0.72 -11.82
N GLN A 53 -11.77 0.73 -12.17
CA GLN A 53 -11.31 0.35 -13.50
C GLN A 53 -11.37 -1.16 -13.76
N ARG A 54 -11.18 -1.99 -12.72
CA ARG A 54 -11.13 -3.45 -12.85
C ARG A 54 -12.46 -4.15 -12.56
N LEU A 55 -13.39 -3.47 -11.89
CA LEU A 55 -14.70 -3.98 -11.49
C LEU A 55 -15.81 -2.99 -11.88
N PRO A 56 -16.01 -2.70 -13.18
CA PRO A 56 -17.06 -1.77 -13.61
C PRO A 56 -18.46 -2.29 -13.26
N LEU A 57 -19.33 -1.38 -12.84
CA LEU A 57 -20.76 -1.66 -12.70
C LEU A 57 -21.39 -1.70 -14.10
N ASN A 58 -22.13 -2.77 -14.38
CA ASN A 58 -22.89 -2.93 -15.64
C ASN A 58 -24.04 -1.93 -15.74
#